data_AF-A0A1F4I976-F1
#
_entry.id   AF-A0A1F4I976-F1
#
_cell.length_a   1.000
_cell.length_b   1.000
_cell.length_c   1.000
_cell.angle_alpha   90.00
_cell.angle_beta   90.00
_cell.angle_gamma   90.00
#
_symmetry.space_group_name_H-M   'P 1'
#
loop_
_entity.id
_entity.type
_entity.pdbx_description
1 polymer ?
#
loop_
_entity_poly.entity_id
_entity_poly.type
_entity_poly.pdbx_seq_one_letter_code
_entity_poly.pdbx_strand_id
1 'polypeptide(L)'
;TNALALEFNKIAAANSRTLAAPSRLYITGHSMGGHITGAAIEDEAASTAINKVKYHGAVPMCGVMGDAELFNQFAAMQVTAQALAGVPSYPTAKFSEIQALVTGSLFTTFPSVPTAQGVKYLSVVKNITGGERPLFDQGIAFGGSFPSAYGTFGSDGTVSGILNKNVLDTNAYTYAIDGDAAGTAGLNTTAQKMTAAAEANRLRRDGLRWIPQINGEFKIPVVSIHTLGDLFVPFSMQQVYQKRTAAKGNGGWLVQRAIRGASHCDFTVAEQAEAFDDMIKWERDGIKPAGDDVVTAATVAAPTYGCTYTRNTLGPDESGTTRALRPAILGSTPACP
;
A
#
# COMPACT_ATOMS: atom_id res chain seq x y z
N THR A 1 12.31 -1.48 -15.58
CA THR A 1 12.97 -0.90 -14.40
C THR A 1 14.49 -0.95 -14.60
N ASN A 2 15.29 -0.14 -13.89
CA ASN A 2 16.78 -0.20 -13.83
C ASN A 2 17.62 0.39 -14.96
N ALA A 3 17.08 0.71 -16.14
CA ALA A 3 17.87 1.32 -17.23
C ALA A 3 18.63 2.58 -16.79
N LEU A 4 17.98 3.45 -16.01
CA LEU A 4 18.59 4.67 -15.48
C LEU A 4 19.81 4.40 -14.59
N ALA A 5 19.75 3.34 -13.77
CA ALA A 5 20.87 2.98 -12.88
C ALA A 5 22.09 2.51 -13.69
N LEU A 6 21.86 1.79 -14.79
CA LEU A 6 22.94 1.34 -15.69
C LEU A 6 23.54 2.50 -16.50
N GLU A 7 22.76 3.54 -16.80
CA GLU A 7 23.22 4.71 -17.56
C GLU A 7 23.93 5.77 -16.70
N PHE A 8 24.03 5.58 -15.38
CA PHE A 8 24.55 6.61 -14.44
C PHE A 8 25.90 7.21 -14.85
N ASN A 9 26.94 6.39 -15.08
CA ASN A 9 28.27 6.89 -15.43
C ASN A 9 28.28 7.61 -16.78
N LYS A 10 27.46 7.15 -17.73
CA LYS A 10 27.35 7.76 -19.06
C LYS A 10 26.65 9.12 -18.98
N ILE A 11 25.57 9.22 -18.20
CA ILE A 11 24.89 10.49 -17.92
C ILE A 11 25.83 11.46 -17.21
N ALA A 12 26.59 10.98 -16.21
CA ALA A 12 27.58 11.79 -15.51
C ALA A 12 28.67 12.31 -16.48
N ALA A 13 29.24 11.44 -17.31
CA ALA A 13 30.24 11.82 -18.31
C ALA A 13 29.70 12.83 -19.33
N ALA A 14 28.46 12.65 -19.80
CA ALA A 14 27.79 13.61 -20.69
C ALA A 14 27.56 14.99 -20.05
N ASN A 15 27.57 15.07 -18.71
CA ASN A 15 27.52 16.31 -17.93
C ASN A 15 28.90 16.71 -17.38
N SER A 16 29.98 16.34 -18.09
CA SER A 16 31.37 16.69 -17.74
C SER A 16 31.82 16.20 -16.35
N ARG A 17 31.20 15.14 -15.84
CA ARG A 17 31.56 14.47 -14.58
C ARG A 17 32.00 13.05 -14.84
N THR A 18 33.28 12.85 -15.15
CA THR A 18 33.85 11.50 -15.26
C THR A 18 33.99 10.90 -13.86
N LEU A 19 33.15 9.93 -13.55
CA LEU A 19 33.11 9.24 -12.26
C LEU A 19 33.48 7.77 -12.44
N ALA A 20 34.12 7.18 -11.43
CA ALA A 20 34.26 5.73 -11.33
C ALA A 20 32.88 5.06 -11.26
N ALA A 21 32.79 3.81 -11.70
CA ALA A 21 31.55 3.03 -11.55
C ALA A 21 31.17 2.94 -10.06
N PRO A 22 29.88 3.14 -9.69
CA PRO A 22 29.43 2.99 -8.33
C PRO A 22 29.76 1.60 -7.79
N SER A 23 30.41 1.55 -6.62
CA SER A 23 30.63 0.29 -5.89
C SER A 23 29.39 -0.19 -5.16
N ARG A 24 28.43 0.71 -4.89
CA ARG A 24 27.14 0.43 -4.26
C ARG A 24 26.02 1.16 -4.99
N LEU A 25 24.86 0.49 -5.07
CA LEU A 25 23.65 1.00 -5.68
C LEU A 25 22.49 0.79 -4.70
N TYR A 26 21.75 1.85 -4.40
CA TYR A 26 20.56 1.80 -3.55
C TYR A 26 19.35 2.26 -4.35
N ILE A 27 18.16 1.83 -3.94
CA ILE A 27 16.90 2.23 -4.57
C ILE A 27 15.87 2.62 -3.53
N THR A 28 15.18 3.72 -3.80
CA THR A 28 14.14 4.28 -2.93
C THR A 28 13.06 4.91 -3.80
N GLY A 29 11.84 5.00 -3.28
CA GLY A 29 10.75 5.67 -3.97
C GLY A 29 9.44 5.68 -3.19
N HIS A 30 8.63 6.69 -3.46
CA HIS A 30 7.26 6.84 -2.94
C HIS A 30 6.22 6.23 -3.87
N SER A 31 5.11 5.75 -3.34
CA SER A 31 3.91 5.37 -4.08
C SER A 31 4.25 4.29 -5.14
N MET A 32 3.95 4.54 -6.42
CA MET A 32 4.41 3.70 -7.53
C MET A 32 5.93 3.47 -7.50
N GLY A 33 6.73 4.47 -7.13
CA GLY A 33 8.17 4.34 -6.91
C GLY A 33 8.53 3.37 -5.79
N GLY A 34 7.69 3.25 -4.75
CA GLY A 34 7.83 2.26 -3.68
C GLY A 34 7.54 0.84 -4.17
N HIS A 35 6.51 0.66 -5.00
CA HIS A 35 6.25 -0.62 -5.68
C HIS A 35 7.41 -1.00 -6.61
N ILE A 36 7.89 -0.05 -7.42
CA ILE A 36 9.05 -0.23 -8.29
C ILE A 36 10.29 -0.63 -7.47
N THR A 37 10.50 0.01 -6.32
CA THR A 37 11.60 -0.29 -5.39
C THR A 37 11.53 -1.72 -4.89
N GLY A 38 10.37 -2.17 -4.41
CA GLY A 38 10.17 -3.56 -3.99
C GLY A 38 10.33 -4.56 -5.11
N ALA A 39 9.73 -4.31 -6.28
CA ALA A 39 9.81 -5.25 -7.40
C ALA A 39 11.21 -5.33 -8.03
N ALA A 40 11.99 -4.24 -8.00
CA ALA A 40 13.33 -4.20 -8.59
C ALA A 40 14.36 -5.07 -7.86
N ILE A 41 14.11 -5.39 -6.58
CA ILE A 41 15.04 -6.15 -5.74
C ILE A 41 14.71 -7.64 -5.65
N GLU A 42 13.60 -8.06 -6.23
CA GLU A 42 13.17 -9.46 -6.24
C GLU A 42 14.06 -10.33 -7.14
N ASP A 43 14.23 -11.59 -6.76
CA ASP A 43 14.95 -12.59 -7.56
C ASP A 43 14.30 -12.78 -8.94
N GLU A 44 12.96 -12.66 -9.05
CA GLU A 44 12.28 -12.64 -10.35
C GLU A 44 12.86 -11.55 -11.26
N ALA A 45 12.96 -10.30 -10.78
CA ALA A 45 13.52 -9.21 -11.56
C ALA A 45 15.00 -9.43 -11.91
N ALA A 46 15.80 -9.96 -10.98
CA ALA A 46 17.19 -10.32 -11.24
C ALA A 46 17.32 -11.39 -12.33
N SER A 47 16.37 -12.33 -12.40
CA SER A 47 16.34 -13.42 -13.38
C SER A 47 15.82 -12.96 -14.75
N THR A 48 14.72 -12.21 -14.77
CA THR A 48 13.92 -12.04 -15.99
C THR A 48 13.97 -10.63 -16.57
N ALA A 49 14.27 -9.59 -15.79
CA ALA A 49 14.24 -8.21 -16.30
C ALA A 49 15.26 -7.99 -17.43
N ILE A 50 14.88 -7.13 -18.40
CA ILE A 50 15.77 -6.70 -19.49
C ILE A 50 16.99 -5.97 -18.94
N ASN A 51 16.78 -5.03 -18.01
CA ASN A 51 17.83 -4.27 -17.36
C ASN A 51 18.03 -4.82 -15.95
N LYS A 52 19.11 -5.57 -15.75
CA LYS A 52 19.40 -6.26 -14.50
C LYS A 52 20.34 -5.42 -13.65
N VAL A 53 19.91 -5.09 -12.44
CA VAL A 53 20.73 -4.39 -11.45
C VAL A 53 20.61 -5.13 -10.14
N LYS A 54 21.75 -5.32 -9.48
CA LYS A 54 21.80 -5.80 -8.10
C LYS A 54 21.94 -4.59 -7.18
N TYR A 55 20.90 -4.30 -6.44
CA TYR A 55 20.92 -3.27 -5.40
C TYR A 55 21.56 -3.83 -4.12
N HIS A 56 22.09 -2.93 -3.31
CA HIS A 56 22.73 -3.24 -2.03
C HIS A 56 21.78 -3.03 -0.86
N GLY A 57 20.79 -2.16 -1.02
CA GLY A 57 19.69 -2.00 -0.08
C GLY A 57 18.59 -1.12 -0.67
N ALA A 58 17.42 -1.16 -0.02
CA ALA A 58 16.22 -0.52 -0.57
C ALA A 58 15.30 0.09 0.49
N VAL A 59 14.63 1.18 0.10
CA VAL A 59 13.65 1.88 0.94
C VAL A 59 12.35 2.11 0.16
N PRO A 60 11.45 1.10 0.10
CA PRO A 60 10.14 1.28 -0.49
C PRO A 60 9.24 2.05 0.48
N MET A 61 8.71 3.19 0.04
CA MET A 61 7.86 4.07 0.85
C MET A 61 6.45 4.08 0.28
N CYS A 62 5.45 3.85 1.12
CA CYS A 62 4.01 3.82 0.75
C CYS A 62 3.71 2.98 -0.51
N GLY A 63 4.52 1.97 -0.80
CA GLY A 63 4.46 1.22 -2.06
C GLY A 63 3.30 0.22 -2.10
N VAL A 64 2.89 -0.15 -3.30
CA VAL A 64 1.96 -1.28 -3.52
C VAL A 64 2.70 -2.60 -3.30
N MET A 65 3.01 -2.90 -2.04
CA MET A 65 3.87 -4.03 -1.69
C MET A 65 3.18 -5.40 -1.82
N GLY A 66 1.86 -5.40 -2.12
CA GLY A 66 1.07 -6.57 -2.45
C GLY A 66 0.75 -6.75 -3.93
N ASP A 67 1.32 -5.93 -4.83
CA ASP A 67 1.10 -5.97 -6.29
C ASP A 67 -0.39 -6.03 -6.73
N ALA A 68 -0.83 -7.13 -7.34
CA ALA A 68 -2.19 -7.29 -7.82
C ALA A 68 -3.23 -7.35 -6.69
N GLU A 69 -2.79 -7.65 -5.47
CA GLU A 69 -3.66 -7.70 -4.29
C GLU A 69 -4.34 -6.36 -4.01
N LEU A 70 -3.72 -5.24 -4.41
CA LEU A 70 -4.36 -3.93 -4.28
C LEU A 70 -5.70 -3.86 -5.03
N PHE A 71 -5.74 -4.42 -6.24
CA PHE A 71 -6.95 -4.41 -7.05
C PHE A 71 -8.03 -5.34 -6.46
N ASN A 72 -7.61 -6.46 -5.88
CA ASN A 72 -8.51 -7.34 -5.12
C ASN A 72 -9.16 -6.60 -3.94
N GLN A 73 -8.41 -5.74 -3.24
CA GLN A 73 -8.95 -4.93 -2.15
C GLN A 73 -9.97 -3.91 -2.64
N PHE A 74 -9.71 -3.22 -3.74
CA PHE A 74 -10.69 -2.30 -4.33
C PHE A 74 -11.97 -3.04 -4.76
N ALA A 75 -11.82 -4.21 -5.38
CA ALA A 75 -12.96 -5.06 -5.72
C ALA A 75 -13.73 -5.52 -4.46
N ALA A 76 -13.03 -5.92 -3.40
CA ALA A 76 -13.61 -6.31 -2.12
C ALA A 76 -14.37 -5.15 -1.44
N MET A 77 -13.83 -3.93 -1.49
CA MET A 77 -14.50 -2.72 -1.03
C MET A 77 -15.77 -2.44 -1.86
N GLN A 78 -15.69 -2.56 -3.19
CA GLN A 78 -16.83 -2.33 -4.07
C GLN A 78 -17.98 -3.31 -3.84
N VAL A 79 -17.70 -4.62 -3.82
CA VAL A 79 -18.76 -5.63 -3.64
C VAL A 79 -19.41 -5.51 -2.26
N THR A 80 -18.64 -5.07 -1.25
CA THR A 80 -19.18 -4.70 0.06
C THR A 80 -20.14 -3.51 -0.06
N ALA A 81 -19.72 -2.43 -0.72
CA ALA A 81 -20.55 -1.23 -0.90
C ALA A 81 -21.86 -1.55 -1.63
N GLN A 82 -21.81 -2.33 -2.70
CA GLN A 82 -22.99 -2.77 -3.45
C GLN A 82 -23.95 -3.62 -2.61
N ALA A 83 -23.41 -4.61 -1.88
CA ALA A 83 -24.24 -5.48 -1.04
C ALA A 83 -24.93 -4.69 0.08
N LEU A 84 -24.19 -3.81 0.76
CA LEU A 84 -24.73 -2.97 1.84
C LEU A 84 -25.70 -1.89 1.33
N ALA A 85 -25.59 -1.47 0.07
CA ALA A 85 -26.56 -0.58 -0.58
C ALA A 85 -27.78 -1.32 -1.16
N GLY A 86 -27.90 -2.64 -0.95
CA GLY A 86 -29.04 -3.43 -1.41
C GLY A 86 -29.02 -3.80 -2.89
N VAL A 87 -27.88 -3.65 -3.57
CA VAL A 87 -27.68 -4.00 -4.98
C VAL A 87 -26.53 -5.01 -5.19
N PRO A 88 -26.45 -6.12 -4.41
CA PRO A 88 -25.31 -7.04 -4.40
C PRO A 88 -25.00 -7.67 -5.77
N SER A 89 -26.02 -7.92 -6.59
CA SER A 89 -25.90 -8.60 -7.88
C SER A 89 -25.64 -7.65 -9.05
N TYR A 90 -25.48 -6.35 -8.81
CA TYR A 90 -25.26 -5.39 -9.88
C TYR A 90 -23.87 -5.60 -10.51
N PRO A 91 -23.73 -5.62 -11.85
CA PRO A 91 -22.45 -5.88 -12.48
C PRO A 91 -21.37 -4.90 -12.01
N THR A 92 -20.27 -5.43 -11.46
CA THR A 92 -19.21 -4.59 -10.87
C THR A 92 -18.61 -3.59 -11.85
N ALA A 93 -18.43 -3.96 -13.12
CA ALA A 93 -17.93 -3.07 -14.16
C ALA A 93 -18.89 -1.91 -14.52
N LYS A 94 -20.14 -1.94 -14.06
CA LYS A 94 -21.17 -0.92 -14.32
C LYS A 94 -21.44 -0.03 -13.11
N PHE A 95 -20.47 0.09 -12.20
CA PHE A 95 -20.63 0.88 -10.97
C PHE A 95 -21.11 2.31 -11.22
N SER A 96 -20.70 2.96 -12.32
CA SER A 96 -21.15 4.30 -12.69
C SER A 96 -22.66 4.44 -12.81
N GLU A 97 -23.39 3.37 -13.16
CA GLU A 97 -24.85 3.36 -13.28
C GLU A 97 -25.54 3.40 -11.90
N ILE A 98 -24.86 2.94 -10.84
CA ILE A 98 -25.40 2.85 -9.46
C ILE A 98 -24.63 3.72 -8.44
N GLN A 99 -23.60 4.45 -8.87
CA GLN A 99 -22.70 5.18 -7.98
C GLN A 99 -23.45 6.15 -7.06
N ALA A 100 -24.41 6.92 -7.59
CA ALA A 100 -25.20 7.86 -6.79
C ALA A 100 -26.04 7.15 -5.72
N LEU A 101 -26.68 6.02 -6.08
CA LEU A 101 -27.48 5.20 -5.16
C LEU A 101 -26.61 4.63 -4.04
N VAL A 102 -25.49 3.99 -4.39
CA VAL A 102 -24.58 3.36 -3.43
C VAL A 102 -23.99 4.43 -2.52
N THR A 103 -23.51 5.54 -3.08
CA THR A 103 -22.89 6.62 -2.30
C THR A 103 -23.90 7.26 -1.35
N GLY A 104 -25.13 7.55 -1.81
CA GLY A 104 -26.19 8.11 -0.95
C GLY A 104 -26.72 7.14 0.11
N SER A 105 -26.61 5.83 -0.12
CA SER A 105 -26.95 4.81 0.89
C SER A 105 -25.93 4.75 2.01
N LEU A 106 -24.65 4.97 1.68
CA LEU A 106 -23.53 4.85 2.62
C LEU A 106 -23.15 6.17 3.28
N PHE A 107 -23.37 7.31 2.63
CA PHE A 107 -22.92 8.61 3.12
C PHE A 107 -24.00 9.68 2.93
N THR A 108 -24.25 10.46 3.98
CA THR A 108 -25.02 11.71 3.83
C THR A 108 -24.15 12.79 3.20
N THR A 109 -22.86 12.83 3.57
CA THR A 109 -21.83 13.64 2.95
C THR A 109 -20.60 12.76 2.71
N PHE A 110 -20.34 12.40 1.45
CA PHE A 110 -19.17 11.61 1.10
C PHE A 110 -17.88 12.44 1.19
N PRO A 111 -16.77 11.91 1.73
CA PRO A 111 -16.63 10.60 2.39
C PRO A 111 -16.83 10.63 3.92
N SER A 112 -16.95 11.82 4.52
CA SER A 112 -16.67 12.01 5.95
C SER A 112 -17.88 11.87 6.88
N VAL A 113 -19.11 11.84 6.35
CA VAL A 113 -20.33 11.69 7.15
C VAL A 113 -21.09 10.42 6.71
N PRO A 114 -20.84 9.27 7.37
CA PRO A 114 -21.51 8.02 7.03
C PRO A 114 -22.96 7.99 7.53
N THR A 115 -23.82 7.26 6.82
CA THR A 115 -25.11 6.80 7.35
C THR A 115 -24.89 5.64 8.33
N ALA A 116 -25.95 5.12 8.96
CA ALA A 116 -25.86 3.87 9.73
C ALA A 116 -25.31 2.69 8.89
N GLN A 117 -25.65 2.65 7.59
CA GLN A 117 -25.12 1.64 6.67
C GLN A 117 -23.67 1.94 6.29
N GLY A 118 -23.32 3.22 6.18
CA GLY A 118 -21.95 3.69 6.02
C GLY A 118 -21.02 3.28 7.15
N VAL A 119 -21.48 3.33 8.40
CA VAL A 119 -20.70 2.89 9.56
C VAL A 119 -20.34 1.40 9.43
N LYS A 120 -21.30 0.56 9.05
CA LYS A 120 -21.05 -0.86 8.77
C LYS A 120 -20.04 -1.03 7.64
N TYR A 121 -20.21 -0.30 6.54
CA TYR A 121 -19.28 -0.34 5.41
C TYR A 121 -17.86 0.06 5.81
N LEU A 122 -17.69 1.16 6.54
CA LEU A 122 -16.38 1.62 6.99
C LEU A 122 -15.71 0.64 7.95
N SER A 123 -16.47 -0.10 8.78
CA SER A 123 -15.92 -1.18 9.60
C SER A 123 -15.33 -2.31 8.75
N VAL A 124 -15.99 -2.67 7.64
CA VAL A 124 -15.46 -3.67 6.69
C VAL A 124 -14.23 -3.13 5.97
N VAL A 125 -14.27 -1.88 5.50
CA VAL A 125 -13.11 -1.22 4.85
C VAL A 125 -11.91 -1.16 5.79
N LYS A 126 -12.10 -0.86 7.07
CA LYS A 126 -11.05 -0.89 8.09
C LYS A 126 -10.36 -2.24 8.14
N ASN A 127 -11.14 -3.32 8.20
CA ASN A 127 -10.63 -4.69 8.23
C ASN A 127 -9.90 -5.08 6.93
N ILE A 128 -10.43 -4.72 5.75
CA ILE A 128 -9.78 -4.96 4.45
C ILE A 128 -8.43 -4.22 4.34
N THR A 129 -8.36 -3.00 4.87
CA THR A 129 -7.23 -2.08 4.65
C THR A 129 -6.12 -2.17 5.69
N GLY A 130 -6.21 -3.10 6.64
CA GLY A 130 -5.14 -3.32 7.63
C GLY A 130 -5.62 -3.62 9.05
N GLY A 131 -6.92 -3.64 9.29
CA GLY A 131 -7.51 -3.86 10.60
C GLY A 131 -7.66 -2.58 11.42
N GLU A 132 -8.11 -2.78 12.66
CA GLU A 132 -8.14 -1.73 13.70
C GLU A 132 -6.75 -1.13 13.88
N ARG A 133 -6.65 0.19 13.77
CA ARG A 133 -5.38 0.92 13.83
C ARG A 133 -5.61 2.42 14.07
N PRO A 134 -4.64 3.12 14.69
CA PRO A 134 -4.64 4.58 14.70
C PRO A 134 -4.75 5.16 13.28
N LEU A 135 -5.34 6.35 13.15
CA LEU A 135 -5.45 7.13 11.91
C LEU A 135 -6.43 6.60 10.86
N PHE A 136 -7.14 5.47 11.08
CA PHE A 136 -8.19 5.04 10.15
C PHE A 136 -9.29 6.10 10.00
N ASP A 137 -9.84 6.57 11.12
CA ASP A 137 -10.92 7.57 11.12
C ASP A 137 -10.47 8.91 10.53
N GLN A 138 -9.24 9.36 10.85
CA GLN A 138 -8.64 10.55 10.27
C GLN A 138 -8.44 10.39 8.76
N GLY A 139 -8.06 9.20 8.30
CA GLY A 139 -7.95 8.84 6.89
C GLY A 139 -9.26 9.02 6.12
N ILE A 140 -10.39 8.65 6.74
CA ILE A 140 -11.74 8.87 6.21
C ILE A 140 -12.14 10.35 6.30
N ALA A 141 -11.93 10.98 7.45
CA ALA A 141 -12.46 12.30 7.75
C ALA A 141 -11.79 13.41 6.93
N PHE A 142 -10.46 13.37 6.81
CA PHE A 142 -9.68 14.43 6.15
C PHE A 142 -8.40 13.96 5.45
N GLY A 143 -8.06 12.67 5.50
CA GLY A 143 -6.86 12.13 4.87
C GLY A 143 -6.89 12.21 3.33
N GLY A 144 -8.07 12.17 2.71
CA GLY A 144 -8.25 12.42 1.27
C GLY A 144 -7.82 11.28 0.34
N SER A 145 -7.26 10.18 0.85
CA SER A 145 -6.88 9.00 0.04
C SER A 145 -8.08 8.10 -0.28
N PHE A 146 -9.08 8.02 0.60
CA PHE A 146 -10.25 7.17 0.42
C PHE A 146 -11.09 7.47 -0.83
N PRO A 147 -11.40 8.73 -1.19
CA PRO A 147 -12.03 9.05 -2.46
C PRO A 147 -11.30 8.49 -3.69
N SER A 148 -9.97 8.44 -3.65
CA SER A 148 -9.17 7.87 -4.75
C SER A 148 -9.40 6.37 -4.89
N ALA A 149 -9.44 5.63 -3.76
CA ALA A 149 -9.76 4.20 -3.76
C ALA A 149 -11.19 3.93 -4.23
N TYR A 150 -12.16 4.68 -3.69
CA TYR A 150 -13.57 4.57 -4.08
C TYR A 150 -13.78 4.90 -5.57
N GLY A 151 -13.01 5.85 -6.10
CA GLY A 151 -13.03 6.21 -7.53
C GLY A 151 -12.50 5.12 -8.47
N THR A 152 -11.85 4.06 -7.96
CA THR A 152 -11.42 2.92 -8.78
C THR A 152 -12.52 1.88 -9.03
N PHE A 153 -13.67 2.02 -8.36
CA PHE A 153 -14.80 1.13 -8.55
C PHE A 153 -15.32 1.20 -9.98
N GLY A 154 -15.87 0.09 -10.48
CA GLY A 154 -16.26 -0.02 -11.89
C GLY A 154 -15.22 -0.67 -12.79
N SER A 155 -14.11 -1.17 -12.24
CA SER A 155 -13.10 -1.87 -13.04
C SER A 155 -13.63 -3.19 -13.60
N ASP A 156 -13.29 -3.48 -14.86
CA ASP A 156 -13.46 -4.80 -15.49
C ASP A 156 -12.34 -5.78 -15.13
N GLY A 157 -11.39 -5.34 -14.29
CA GLY A 157 -10.24 -6.11 -13.84
C GLY A 157 -9.08 -6.18 -14.83
N THR A 158 -9.13 -5.44 -15.93
CA THR A 158 -7.99 -5.29 -16.86
C THR A 158 -7.00 -4.22 -16.40
N VAL A 159 -7.28 -3.53 -15.30
CA VAL A 159 -6.48 -2.41 -14.77
C VAL A 159 -6.29 -1.34 -15.86
N SER A 160 -7.40 -0.77 -16.32
CA SER A 160 -7.42 0.27 -17.36
C SER A 160 -6.72 -0.16 -18.65
N GLY A 161 -6.83 -1.44 -19.03
CA GLY A 161 -6.22 -2.00 -20.23
C GLY A 161 -4.73 -2.39 -20.12
N ILE A 162 -4.12 -2.30 -18.93
CA ILE A 162 -2.75 -2.79 -18.69
C ILE A 162 -2.68 -4.31 -18.90
N LEU A 163 -3.74 -5.02 -18.50
CA LEU A 163 -3.92 -6.45 -18.72
C LEU A 163 -4.98 -6.67 -19.79
N ASN A 164 -4.99 -7.86 -20.39
CA ASN A 164 -6.01 -8.27 -21.35
C ASN A 164 -7.04 -9.25 -20.75
N LYS A 165 -6.96 -9.49 -19.44
CA LYS A 165 -7.78 -10.45 -18.70
C LYS A 165 -8.05 -9.91 -17.30
N ASN A 166 -9.19 -10.30 -16.72
CA ASN A 166 -9.55 -9.96 -15.34
C ASN A 166 -8.51 -10.50 -14.35
N VAL A 167 -7.94 -9.63 -13.51
CA VAL A 167 -7.05 -10.00 -12.40
C VAL A 167 -7.74 -10.00 -11.04
N LEU A 168 -8.99 -9.54 -10.96
CA LEU A 168 -9.71 -9.36 -9.70
C LEU A 168 -10.19 -10.69 -9.14
N ASP A 169 -9.82 -10.95 -7.89
CA ASP A 169 -10.26 -12.10 -7.10
C ASP A 169 -10.73 -11.64 -5.72
N THR A 170 -11.98 -11.98 -5.36
CA THR A 170 -12.55 -11.71 -4.03
C THR A 170 -12.89 -12.99 -3.27
N ASN A 171 -12.46 -14.16 -3.76
CA ASN A 171 -12.74 -15.45 -3.14
C ASN A 171 -12.07 -15.57 -1.76
N ALA A 172 -10.84 -15.06 -1.63
CA ALA A 172 -10.08 -15.11 -0.38
C ALA A 172 -10.57 -14.13 0.70
N TYR A 173 -11.52 -13.24 0.38
CA TYR A 173 -12.02 -12.25 1.33
C TYR A 173 -13.14 -12.81 2.19
N THR A 174 -13.01 -12.57 3.49
CA THR A 174 -14.10 -12.66 4.48
C THR A 174 -14.37 -11.25 5.00
N TYR A 175 -15.64 -10.84 4.97
CA TYR A 175 -16.06 -9.51 5.34
C TYR A 175 -16.59 -9.50 6.77
N ALA A 176 -16.07 -8.63 7.64
CA ALA A 176 -16.53 -8.52 9.03
C ALA A 176 -17.14 -7.14 9.29
N ILE A 177 -18.36 -7.13 9.80
CA ILE A 177 -19.03 -5.92 10.30
C ILE A 177 -18.88 -5.91 11.83
N ASP A 178 -18.26 -4.86 12.35
CA ASP A 178 -17.96 -4.76 13.79
C ASP A 178 -19.26 -4.82 14.61
N GLY A 179 -19.30 -5.74 15.58
CA GLY A 179 -20.44 -5.92 16.48
C GLY A 179 -21.72 -6.49 15.83
N ASP A 180 -21.71 -6.86 14.55
CA ASP A 180 -22.89 -7.34 13.82
C ASP A 180 -22.63 -8.71 13.18
N ALA A 181 -22.76 -9.78 13.97
CA ALA A 181 -22.54 -11.15 13.50
C ALA A 181 -23.55 -11.59 12.42
N ALA A 182 -24.82 -11.17 12.55
CA ALA A 182 -25.85 -11.49 11.58
C ALA A 182 -25.62 -10.76 10.24
N GLY A 183 -25.30 -9.47 10.30
CA GLY A 183 -24.91 -8.68 9.12
C GLY A 183 -23.64 -9.21 8.48
N THR A 184 -22.65 -9.63 9.28
CA THR A 184 -21.43 -10.30 8.80
C THR A 184 -21.75 -11.57 8.01
N ALA A 185 -22.59 -12.45 8.55
CA ALA A 185 -22.99 -13.67 7.84
C ALA A 185 -23.79 -13.37 6.55
N GLY A 186 -24.71 -12.40 6.62
CA GLY A 186 -25.47 -11.96 5.44
C GLY A 186 -24.57 -11.36 4.35
N LEU A 187 -23.61 -10.53 4.73
CA LEU A 187 -22.67 -9.92 3.78
C LEU A 187 -21.81 -10.97 3.09
N ASN A 188 -21.24 -11.93 3.83
CA ASN A 188 -20.45 -13.00 3.21
C ASN A 188 -21.27 -13.94 2.31
N THR A 189 -22.58 -14.02 2.53
CA THR A 189 -23.50 -14.79 1.66
C THR A 189 -23.83 -14.02 0.37
N THR A 190 -23.93 -12.69 0.44
CA THR A 190 -24.51 -11.85 -0.62
C THR A 190 -23.49 -11.09 -1.45
N ALA A 191 -22.33 -10.77 -0.90
CA ALA A 191 -21.28 -10.06 -1.62
C ALA A 191 -20.82 -10.86 -2.84
N GLN A 192 -20.81 -10.21 -4.01
CA GLN A 192 -20.41 -10.84 -5.25
C GLN A 192 -18.98 -11.39 -5.16
N LYS A 193 -18.81 -12.64 -5.57
CA LYS A 193 -17.50 -13.27 -5.72
C LYS A 193 -16.96 -13.06 -7.13
N MET A 194 -15.74 -12.54 -7.22
CA MET A 194 -14.99 -12.37 -8.45
C MET A 194 -13.85 -13.38 -8.46
N THR A 195 -13.56 -13.93 -9.63
CA THR A 195 -12.47 -14.90 -9.81
C THR A 195 -11.54 -14.41 -10.90
N ALA A 196 -10.25 -14.33 -10.60
CA ALA A 196 -9.25 -13.92 -11.56
C ALA A 196 -9.18 -14.94 -12.72
N ALA A 197 -8.94 -14.45 -13.93
CA ALA A 197 -8.65 -15.32 -15.04
C ALA A 197 -7.24 -15.91 -14.91
N ALA A 198 -7.08 -17.18 -15.26
CA ALA A 198 -5.78 -17.83 -15.27
C ALA A 198 -4.78 -17.05 -16.13
N GLU A 199 -3.56 -16.88 -15.62
CA GLU A 199 -2.45 -16.20 -16.29
C GLU A 199 -2.75 -14.73 -16.66
N ALA A 200 -3.63 -14.04 -15.91
CA ALA A 200 -3.98 -12.63 -16.18
C ALA A 200 -2.75 -11.69 -16.14
N ASN A 201 -1.79 -11.96 -15.25
CA ASN A 201 -0.53 -11.22 -15.14
C ASN A 201 0.70 -12.12 -15.33
N ARG A 202 0.65 -13.02 -16.33
CA ARG A 202 1.78 -13.90 -16.66
C ARG A 202 3.03 -13.15 -17.07
N LEU A 203 4.18 -13.80 -16.95
CA LEU A 203 5.44 -13.29 -17.48
C LEU A 203 5.34 -13.05 -18.99
N ARG A 204 5.76 -11.87 -19.43
CA ARG A 204 5.85 -11.52 -20.86
C ARG A 204 7.10 -12.14 -21.47
N ARG A 205 7.12 -12.22 -22.80
CA ARG A 205 8.27 -12.78 -23.55
C ARG A 205 9.56 -11.99 -23.40
N ASP A 206 9.46 -10.71 -23.09
CA ASP A 206 10.60 -9.83 -22.80
C ASP A 206 11.03 -9.89 -21.32
N GLY A 207 10.46 -10.80 -20.53
CA GLY A 207 10.92 -11.11 -19.18
C GLY A 207 10.40 -10.17 -18.09
N LEU A 208 9.44 -9.29 -18.38
CA LEU A 208 8.74 -8.51 -17.36
C LEU A 208 7.29 -8.96 -17.22
N ARG A 209 6.67 -8.61 -16.10
CA ARG A 209 5.20 -8.64 -15.98
C ARG A 209 4.64 -7.25 -16.25
N TRP A 210 3.36 -7.18 -16.60
CA TRP A 210 2.67 -5.90 -16.73
C TRP A 210 2.51 -5.24 -15.36
N ILE A 211 2.12 -6.02 -14.35
CA ILE A 211 2.18 -5.63 -12.95
C ILE A 211 3.38 -6.37 -12.33
N PRO A 212 4.49 -5.68 -12.00
CA PRO A 212 5.64 -6.30 -11.35
C PRO A 212 5.23 -6.95 -10.02
N GLN A 213 5.74 -8.16 -9.75
CA GLN A 213 5.43 -8.90 -8.53
C GLN A 213 6.45 -8.60 -7.42
N ILE A 214 5.96 -8.64 -6.18
CA ILE A 214 6.78 -8.61 -4.97
C ILE A 214 6.52 -9.91 -4.22
N ASN A 215 7.46 -10.85 -4.36
CA ASN A 215 7.36 -12.21 -3.81
C ASN A 215 8.05 -12.34 -2.44
N GLY A 216 8.86 -11.35 -2.04
CA GLY A 216 9.65 -11.40 -0.81
C GLY A 216 10.95 -12.21 -0.96
N GLU A 217 11.49 -12.28 -2.17
CA GLU A 217 12.63 -13.16 -2.51
C GLU A 217 14.01 -12.50 -2.32
N PHE A 218 14.04 -11.19 -2.07
CA PHE A 218 15.26 -10.40 -1.89
C PHE A 218 16.12 -10.84 -0.69
N LYS A 219 17.43 -10.58 -0.79
CA LYS A 219 18.45 -10.91 0.23
C LYS A 219 19.39 -9.73 0.52
N ILE A 220 18.80 -8.55 0.64
CA ILE A 220 19.49 -7.29 0.94
C ILE A 220 18.70 -6.52 2.02
N PRO A 221 19.32 -5.61 2.78
CA PRO A 221 18.61 -4.75 3.72
C PRO A 221 17.47 -3.97 3.06
N VAL A 222 16.26 -4.12 3.62
CA VAL A 222 15.08 -3.35 3.24
C VAL A 222 14.45 -2.71 4.47
N VAL A 223 14.31 -1.38 4.43
CA VAL A 223 13.54 -0.62 5.43
C VAL A 223 12.35 0.01 4.71
N SER A 224 11.14 -0.49 4.96
CA SER A 224 9.91 0.08 4.39
C SER A 224 9.20 0.97 5.41
N ILE A 225 8.66 2.10 4.94
CA ILE A 225 7.78 2.98 5.74
C ILE A 225 6.40 3.07 5.08
N HIS A 226 5.34 3.11 5.89
CA HIS A 226 3.97 3.21 5.41
C HIS A 226 3.09 3.99 6.38
N THR A 227 2.18 4.82 5.85
CA THR A 227 1.25 5.62 6.64
C THR A 227 0.03 4.81 7.08
N LEU A 228 -0.49 5.08 8.27
CA LEU A 228 -1.60 4.31 8.84
C LEU A 228 -2.99 4.71 8.29
N GLY A 229 -3.19 5.98 7.97
CA GLY A 229 -4.46 6.49 7.41
C GLY A 229 -4.58 6.35 5.88
N ASP A 230 -3.64 5.69 5.23
CA ASP A 230 -3.71 5.43 3.80
C ASP A 230 -4.84 4.43 3.48
N LEU A 231 -5.73 4.83 2.59
CA LEU A 231 -6.84 4.03 2.10
C LEU A 231 -6.79 3.82 0.59
N PHE A 232 -5.81 4.41 -0.10
CA PHE A 232 -5.56 4.18 -1.52
C PHE A 232 -4.52 3.10 -1.73
N VAL A 233 -3.36 3.17 -1.05
CA VAL A 233 -2.42 2.05 -0.96
C VAL A 233 -2.39 1.64 0.50
N PRO A 234 -3.37 0.85 0.97
CA PRO A 234 -3.62 0.71 2.38
C PRO A 234 -2.52 -0.06 3.13
N PHE A 235 -2.53 0.08 4.46
CA PHE A 235 -1.54 -0.55 5.35
C PHE A 235 -1.46 -2.08 5.19
N SER A 236 -2.54 -2.73 4.77
CA SER A 236 -2.55 -4.16 4.44
C SER A 236 -1.54 -4.55 3.34
N MET A 237 -1.07 -3.62 2.50
CA MET A 237 0.05 -3.89 1.58
C MET A 237 1.32 -4.28 2.32
N GLN A 238 1.60 -3.66 3.47
CA GLN A 238 2.73 -4.03 4.32
C GLN A 238 2.52 -5.39 4.98
N GLN A 239 1.29 -5.73 5.35
CA GLN A 239 0.96 -7.06 5.89
C GLN A 239 1.16 -8.17 4.86
N VAL A 240 0.74 -7.93 3.61
CA VAL A 240 0.98 -8.86 2.50
C VAL A 240 2.48 -9.05 2.28
N TYR A 241 3.24 -7.95 2.24
CA TYR A 241 4.67 -7.99 2.04
C TYR A 241 5.42 -8.74 3.14
N GLN A 242 5.05 -8.50 4.41
CA GLN A 242 5.59 -9.20 5.57
C GLN A 242 5.35 -10.70 5.44
N LYS A 243 4.11 -11.11 5.16
CA LYS A 243 3.72 -12.53 5.06
C LYS A 243 4.45 -13.24 3.93
N ARG A 244 4.54 -12.61 2.75
CA ARG A 244 5.27 -13.16 1.60
C ARG A 244 6.76 -13.31 1.90
N THR A 245 7.39 -12.28 2.47
CA THR A 245 8.81 -12.31 2.87
C THR A 245 9.09 -13.37 3.93
N ALA A 246 8.21 -13.50 4.93
CA ALA A 246 8.31 -14.53 5.95
C ALA A 246 8.16 -15.94 5.36
N ALA A 247 7.20 -16.15 4.44
CA ALA A 247 7.01 -17.42 3.75
C ALA A 247 8.22 -17.84 2.90
N LYS A 248 9.01 -16.88 2.42
CA LYS A 248 10.29 -17.11 1.72
C LYS A 248 11.49 -17.32 2.65
N GLY A 249 11.30 -17.21 3.97
CA GLY A 249 12.40 -17.29 4.94
C GLY A 249 13.30 -16.05 4.97
N ASN A 250 12.89 -14.96 4.32
CA ASN A 250 13.69 -13.76 4.13
C ASN A 250 13.36 -12.64 5.13
N GLY A 251 12.55 -12.91 6.17
CA GLY A 251 12.17 -11.91 7.19
C GLY A 251 13.37 -11.27 7.92
N GLY A 252 14.53 -11.95 7.90
CA GLY A 252 15.80 -11.39 8.34
C GLY A 252 16.20 -10.12 7.61
N TRP A 253 15.81 -9.94 6.34
CA TRP A 253 16.17 -8.83 5.45
C TRP A 253 15.15 -7.69 5.40
N LEU A 254 14.01 -7.84 6.08
CA LEU A 254 12.95 -6.84 6.10
C LEU A 254 12.83 -6.17 7.48
N VAL A 255 12.69 -4.86 7.44
CA VAL A 255 12.25 -3.99 8.54
C VAL A 255 11.12 -3.13 8.01
N GLN A 256 10.01 -3.05 8.73
CA GLN A 256 8.86 -2.23 8.37
C GLN A 256 8.58 -1.25 9.50
N ARG A 257 8.13 -0.04 9.15
CA ARG A 257 7.87 1.05 10.09
C ARG A 257 6.54 1.69 9.77
N ALA A 258 5.67 1.76 10.77
CA ALA A 258 4.40 2.45 10.71
C ALA A 258 4.59 3.93 11.02
N ILE A 259 4.02 4.80 10.19
CA ILE A 259 4.06 6.25 10.35
C ILE A 259 2.63 6.77 10.59
N ARG A 260 2.46 7.68 11.55
CA ARG A 260 1.19 8.38 11.82
C ARG A 260 0.90 9.47 10.80
N GLY A 261 0.76 9.07 9.54
CA GLY A 261 0.16 9.88 8.48
C GLY A 261 -1.29 9.53 8.24
N ALA A 262 -2.09 10.53 7.90
CA ALA A 262 -3.51 10.36 7.60
C ALA A 262 -3.78 10.11 6.11
N SER A 263 -2.77 10.25 5.23
CA SER A 263 -2.92 10.11 3.78
C SER A 263 -1.87 9.21 3.14
N HIS A 264 -2.00 8.99 1.84
CA HIS A 264 -1.04 8.26 1.02
C HIS A 264 0.27 9.04 0.93
N CYS A 265 1.37 8.39 1.34
CA CYS A 265 2.72 8.98 1.33
C CYS A 265 2.88 10.27 2.15
N ASP A 266 2.01 10.50 3.13
CA ASP A 266 2.12 11.59 4.10
C ASP A 266 3.27 11.28 5.07
N PHE A 267 4.49 11.56 4.64
CA PHE A 267 5.72 11.42 5.42
C PHE A 267 6.38 12.79 5.59
N THR A 268 7.06 12.98 6.72
CA THR A 268 8.05 14.06 6.84
C THR A 268 9.35 13.70 6.14
N VAL A 269 10.15 14.71 5.80
CA VAL A 269 11.49 14.47 5.23
C VAL A 269 12.38 13.74 6.23
N ALA A 270 12.24 14.04 7.53
CA ALA A 270 12.98 13.36 8.59
C ALA A 270 12.69 11.86 8.64
N GLU A 271 11.42 11.45 8.55
CA GLU A 271 11.03 10.03 8.53
C GLU A 271 11.65 9.26 7.35
N GLN A 272 11.71 9.89 6.18
CA GLN A 272 12.32 9.32 4.97
C GLN A 272 13.83 9.21 5.11
N ALA A 273 14.48 10.28 5.58
CA ALA A 273 15.92 10.33 5.77
C ALA A 273 16.39 9.28 6.80
N GLU A 274 15.71 9.17 7.94
CA GLU A 274 16.02 8.16 8.96
C GLU A 274 15.86 6.73 8.44
N ALA A 275 14.80 6.45 7.66
CA ALA A 275 14.64 5.14 7.03
C ALA A 275 15.79 4.81 6.05
N PHE A 276 16.24 5.80 5.29
CA PHE A 276 17.37 5.64 4.38
C PHE A 276 18.70 5.45 5.11
N ASP A 277 19.00 6.30 6.10
CA ASP A 277 20.23 6.22 6.87
C ASP A 277 20.34 4.89 7.64
N ASP A 278 19.23 4.40 8.20
CA ASP A 278 19.20 3.11 8.89
C ASP A 278 19.38 1.93 7.92
N MET A 279 18.83 2.01 6.71
CA MET A 279 19.07 1.01 5.66
C MET A 279 20.55 0.98 5.27
N ILE A 280 21.16 2.15 5.07
CA ILE A 280 22.59 2.26 4.73
C ILE A 280 23.47 1.72 5.86
N LYS A 281 23.15 2.05 7.12
CA LYS A 281 23.88 1.55 8.29
C LYS A 281 23.77 0.04 8.41
N TRP A 282 22.60 -0.52 8.13
CA TRP A 282 22.43 -1.97 8.11
C TRP A 282 23.28 -2.62 7.01
N GLU A 283 23.24 -2.08 5.81
CA GLU A 283 23.99 -2.59 4.67
C GLU A 283 25.50 -2.52 4.88
N ARG A 284 26.00 -1.39 5.39
CA ARG A 284 27.43 -1.14 5.54
C ARG A 284 28.02 -1.83 6.76
N ASP A 285 27.31 -1.76 7.89
CA ASP A 285 27.85 -2.13 9.21
C ASP A 285 27.24 -3.45 9.75
N GLY A 286 26.26 -4.03 9.06
CA GLY A 286 25.56 -5.23 9.51
C GLY A 286 24.60 -5.01 10.68
N ILE A 287 24.35 -3.75 11.06
CA ILE A 287 23.51 -3.38 12.21
C ILE A 287 22.05 -3.27 11.75
N LYS A 288 21.27 -4.35 11.95
CA LYS A 288 19.84 -4.34 11.63
C LYS A 288 19.09 -3.34 12.52
N PRO A 289 18.36 -2.36 11.95
CA PRO A 289 17.57 -1.43 12.73
C PRO A 289 16.30 -2.09 13.27
N ALA A 290 15.71 -1.48 14.29
CA ALA A 290 14.38 -1.86 14.76
C ALA A 290 13.28 -1.47 13.75
N GLY A 291 12.16 -2.17 13.84
CA GLY A 291 10.91 -1.91 13.11
C GLY A 291 9.69 -2.28 13.96
N ASP A 292 8.53 -2.19 13.35
CA ASP A 292 7.24 -2.53 13.94
C ASP A 292 6.76 -3.92 13.50
N ASP A 293 6.02 -4.59 14.39
CA ASP A 293 5.17 -5.70 14.01
C ASP A 293 3.95 -5.17 13.26
N VAL A 294 3.77 -5.61 12.01
CA VAL A 294 2.68 -5.15 11.14
C VAL A 294 1.54 -6.16 11.03
N VAL A 295 1.68 -7.38 11.54
CA VAL A 295 0.73 -8.49 11.32
C VAL A 295 -0.03 -8.93 12.57
N THR A 296 0.47 -8.66 13.77
CA THR A 296 -0.27 -8.96 15.00
C THR A 296 -1.36 -7.92 15.23
N ALA A 297 -2.62 -8.33 15.11
CA ALA A 297 -3.77 -7.43 15.21
C ALA A 297 -3.80 -6.60 16.51
N ALA A 298 -3.51 -7.21 17.66
CA ALA A 298 -3.47 -6.50 18.94
C ALA A 298 -2.39 -5.42 18.99
N THR A 299 -1.24 -5.64 18.35
CA THR A 299 -0.15 -4.66 18.25
C THR A 299 -0.56 -3.49 17.36
N VAL A 300 -1.11 -3.78 16.18
CA VAL A 300 -1.54 -2.77 15.20
C VAL A 300 -2.68 -1.90 15.73
N ALA A 301 -3.59 -2.50 16.51
CA ALA A 301 -4.71 -1.81 17.15
C ALA A 301 -4.29 -0.94 18.36
N ALA A 302 -3.05 -1.04 18.84
CA ALA A 302 -2.62 -0.32 20.03
C ALA A 302 -2.74 1.20 19.82
N PRO A 303 -3.28 1.97 20.79
CA PRO A 303 -3.39 3.42 20.68
C PRO A 303 -2.07 4.16 20.49
N THR A 304 -0.94 3.53 20.78
CA THR A 304 0.42 4.05 20.61
C THR A 304 1.11 3.55 19.33
N TYR A 305 0.45 2.70 18.53
CA TYR A 305 1.04 2.17 17.30
C TYR A 305 1.42 3.28 16.33
N GLY A 306 2.55 3.11 15.64
CA GLY A 306 3.15 4.09 14.74
C GLY A 306 3.84 5.29 15.41
N CYS A 307 3.88 5.37 16.74
CA CYS A 307 4.54 6.51 17.41
C CYS A 307 6.06 6.52 17.27
N THR A 308 6.71 5.35 17.41
CA THR A 308 8.18 5.22 17.49
C THR A 308 8.94 5.91 16.35
N TYR A 309 8.45 5.76 15.12
CA TYR A 309 9.12 6.25 13.92
C TYR A 309 8.47 7.49 13.33
N THR A 310 7.42 8.02 13.95
CA THR A 310 6.81 9.28 13.50
C THR A 310 7.67 10.45 13.94
N ARG A 311 7.89 11.42 13.05
CA ARG A 311 8.53 12.71 13.34
C ARG A 311 7.55 13.80 12.97
N ASN A 312 7.08 14.52 13.99
CA ASN A 312 6.05 15.56 13.81
C ASN A 312 6.65 16.95 13.55
N THR A 313 7.95 17.13 13.72
CA THR A 313 8.64 18.39 13.43
C THR A 313 8.76 18.57 11.92
N LEU A 314 8.13 19.62 11.39
CA LEU A 314 8.14 19.93 9.96
C LEU A 314 9.41 20.69 9.55
N GLY A 315 10.05 20.22 8.48
CA GLY A 315 11.14 20.93 7.83
C GLY A 315 10.71 21.99 6.78
N PRO A 316 11.69 22.68 6.17
CA PRO A 316 11.45 23.60 5.05
C PRO A 316 11.13 22.89 3.73
N ASP A 317 11.38 21.58 3.62
CA ASP A 317 11.21 20.81 2.38
C ASP A 317 9.97 19.88 2.39
N GLU A 318 9.11 20.00 3.40
CA GLU A 318 7.90 19.19 3.51
C GLU A 318 6.91 19.46 2.36
N SER A 319 6.27 18.38 1.91
CA SER A 319 5.21 18.45 0.91
C SER A 319 4.04 19.30 1.42
N GLY A 320 3.28 19.91 0.49
CA GLY A 320 2.07 20.67 0.85
C GLY A 320 1.06 19.84 1.63
N THR A 321 0.91 18.56 1.26
CA THR A 321 0.05 17.59 1.95
C THR A 321 0.51 17.36 3.38
N THR A 322 1.79 17.05 3.60
CA THR A 322 2.36 16.83 4.93
C THR A 322 2.19 18.05 5.82
N ARG A 323 2.47 19.26 5.29
CA ARG A 323 2.29 20.53 6.04
C ARG A 323 0.85 20.75 6.49
N ALA A 324 -0.11 20.41 5.63
CA ALA A 324 -1.52 20.58 5.94
C ALA A 324 -2.03 19.53 6.96
N LEU A 325 -1.62 18.27 6.81
CA LEU A 325 -2.16 17.17 7.60
C LEU A 325 -1.53 17.05 8.99
N ARG A 326 -0.24 17.35 9.16
CA ARG A 326 0.43 17.14 10.45
C ARG A 326 -0.20 17.89 11.63
N PRO A 327 -0.52 19.20 11.52
CA PRO A 327 -1.22 19.90 12.60
C PRO A 327 -2.60 19.30 12.91
N ALA A 328 -3.34 18.89 11.87
CA ALA A 328 -4.66 18.26 12.03
C ALA A 328 -4.57 16.91 12.75
N ILE A 329 -3.58 16.09 12.40
CA ILE A 329 -3.31 14.80 13.07
C ILE A 329 -2.98 15.02 14.54
N LEU A 330 -2.07 15.95 14.85
CA LEU A 330 -1.68 16.27 16.22
C LEU A 330 -2.85 16.81 17.05
N GLY A 331 -3.73 17.60 16.45
CA GLY A 331 -4.92 18.15 17.11
C GLY A 331 -6.06 17.15 17.31
N SER A 332 -6.02 15.99 16.64
CA SER A 332 -7.12 15.00 16.62
C SER A 332 -6.73 13.61 17.11
N THR A 333 -5.48 13.40 17.53
CA THR A 333 -4.99 12.11 18.04
C THR A 333 -4.33 12.27 19.41
N PRO A 334 -4.36 11.23 20.26
CA PRO A 334 -3.57 11.23 21.49
C PRO A 334 -2.08 11.44 21.18
N ALA A 335 -1.41 12.21 22.04
CA ALA A 335 0.03 12.41 21.93
C ALA A 335 0.77 11.07 22.02
N CYS A 336 1.82 10.95 21.22
CA CYS A 336 2.75 9.83 21.36
C CYS A 336 3.53 9.96 22.68
N PRO A 337 3.80 8.83 23.36
CA PRO A 337 4.47 8.80 24.65
C PRO A 337 5.93 9.26 24.59
#